data_AF-A0A2P1AH47-F1
#
_entry.id   AF-A0A2P1AH47-F1
#
_cell.length_a   1.000
_cell.length_b   1.000
_cell.length_c   1.000
_cell.angle_alpha   90.00
_cell.angle_beta   90.00
_cell.angle_gamma   90.00
#
_symmetry.space_group_name_H-M   'P 1'
#
loop_
_entity.id
_entity.type
_entity.pdbx_description
1 polymer ?
#
loop_
_entity_poly.entity_id
_entity_poly.type
_entity_poly.pdbx_seq_one_letter_code
_entity_poly.pdbx_strand_id
1 'polypeptide(L)'
;MGKFMMEKFVQTVSSVNYNKGVFSLYFVGQDQKNMAHGVMAESDNDLELKQVVHMPASGFMYMVSMIKNMLEDPRMEAEFNKLVAAGFLPAGDSTANSAEDAAAEEKTAAKKRPAQVKK
;
A
#
# COMPACT_ATOMS: atom_id res chain seq x y z
N MET A 1 12.61 32.67 -2.54
CA MET A 1 12.11 31.96 -3.74
C MET A 1 11.10 30.91 -3.27
N GLY A 2 9.81 31.23 -3.26
CA GLY A 2 8.78 30.25 -2.88
C GLY A 2 8.75 29.15 -3.95
N LYS A 3 8.99 27.89 -3.56
CA LYS A 3 8.70 26.76 -4.45
C LYS A 3 7.21 26.81 -4.73
N PHE A 4 6.81 27.08 -5.96
CA PHE A 4 5.47 26.77 -6.43
C PHE A 4 5.32 25.24 -6.30
N MET A 5 4.61 24.81 -5.26
CA MET A 5 4.31 23.40 -5.07
C MET A 5 3.19 23.08 -6.03
N MET A 6 3.54 22.51 -7.18
CA MET A 6 2.54 22.04 -8.14
C MET A 6 1.91 20.77 -7.55
N GLU A 7 0.70 20.92 -7.03
CA GLU A 7 -0.11 19.79 -6.56
C GLU A 7 -0.37 18.84 -7.72
N LYS A 8 -0.14 17.54 -7.50
CA LYS A 8 -0.48 16.49 -8.45
C LYS A 8 -1.59 15.64 -7.87
N PHE A 9 -2.72 15.60 -8.56
CA PHE A 9 -3.80 14.69 -8.25
C PHE A 9 -3.46 13.30 -8.78
N VAL A 10 -3.54 12.32 -7.90
CA VAL A 10 -3.28 10.90 -8.17
C VAL A 10 -4.46 10.09 -7.65
N GLN A 11 -4.77 8.98 -8.32
CA GLN A 11 -5.93 8.16 -7.97
C GLN A 11 -5.55 7.07 -6.97
N THR A 12 -4.45 6.37 -7.21
CA THR A 12 -3.99 5.29 -6.33
C THR A 12 -2.49 5.05 -6.47
N VAL A 13 -1.94 4.19 -5.59
CA VAL A 13 -0.58 3.66 -5.69
C VAL A 13 -0.65 2.36 -6.49
N SER A 14 0.06 2.29 -7.62
CA SER A 14 0.12 1.08 -8.44
C SER A 14 1.13 0.07 -7.89
N SER A 15 2.23 0.55 -7.32
CA SER A 15 3.28 -0.32 -6.80
C SER A 15 4.18 0.39 -5.80
N VAL A 16 4.81 -0.41 -4.95
CA VAL A 16 5.85 0.00 -4.02
C VAL A 16 7.08 -0.87 -4.23
N ASN A 17 8.23 -0.26 -4.48
CA ASN A 17 9.50 -0.95 -4.64
C ASN A 17 10.46 -0.56 -3.53
N TYR A 18 11.19 -1.54 -2.96
CA TYR A 18 12.26 -1.29 -2.02
C TYR A 18 13.62 -1.67 -2.61
N ASN A 19 14.55 -0.72 -2.62
CA ASN A 19 15.91 -0.94 -3.10
C ASN A 19 16.91 -0.19 -2.22
N LYS A 20 17.83 -0.94 -1.59
CA LYS A 20 18.96 -0.40 -0.80
C LYS A 20 18.58 0.72 0.18
N GLY A 21 17.53 0.52 0.97
CA GLY A 21 17.11 1.50 2.00
C GLY A 21 16.18 2.60 1.48
N VAL A 22 15.79 2.57 0.21
CA VAL A 22 14.87 3.56 -0.40
C VAL A 22 13.61 2.86 -0.91
N PHE A 23 12.46 3.35 -0.49
CA PHE A 23 11.15 3.00 -1.03
C PHE A 23 10.78 3.93 -2.18
N SER A 24 10.26 3.36 -3.26
CA SER A 24 9.75 4.06 -4.43
C SER A 24 8.28 3.74 -4.59
N LEU A 25 7.43 4.76 -4.48
CA LEU A 25 5.98 4.64 -4.63
C LEU A 25 5.59 5.20 -5.99
N TYR A 26 4.88 4.39 -6.77
CA TYR A 26 4.42 4.75 -8.10
C TYR A 26 2.95 5.12 -8.02
N PHE A 27 2.66 6.40 -8.21
CA PHE A 27 1.30 6.93 -8.17
C PHE A 27 0.75 7.07 -9.58
N VAL A 28 -0.42 6.51 -9.80
CA VAL A 28 -1.11 6.50 -11.09
C VAL A 28 -2.42 7.27 -11.02
N GLY A 29 -2.92 7.71 -12.17
CA GLY A 29 -4.23 8.35 -12.28
C GLY A 29 -4.65 8.56 -13.72
N GLN A 30 -5.91 8.94 -13.93
CA GLN A 30 -6.45 9.17 -15.27
C GLN A 30 -5.77 10.36 -15.97
N ASP A 31 -5.63 10.27 -17.29
CA ASP A 31 -5.22 11.41 -18.11
C ASP A 31 -6.32 12.49 -18.05
N GLN A 32 -5.94 13.70 -17.64
CA GLN A 32 -6.85 14.84 -17.51
C GLN A 32 -7.45 15.25 -18.86
N LYS A 33 -6.74 15.05 -19.98
CA LYS A 33 -7.25 15.33 -21.32
C LYS A 33 -8.37 14.36 -21.67
N ASN A 34 -8.17 13.07 -21.40
CA ASN A 34 -9.18 12.05 -21.64
C ASN A 34 -10.41 12.27 -20.76
N MET A 35 -10.23 12.60 -19.49
CA MET A 35 -11.32 13.01 -18.60
C MET A 35 -12.09 14.23 -19.12
N ALA A 36 -11.39 15.26 -19.61
CA ALA A 36 -12.03 16.46 -20.17
C ALA A 36 -12.86 16.15 -21.43
N HIS A 37 -12.52 15.07 -22.14
CA HIS A 37 -13.27 14.54 -23.27
C HIS A 37 -14.34 13.51 -22.87
N GLY A 38 -14.58 13.30 -21.57
CA GLY A 38 -15.59 12.37 -21.05
C GLY A 38 -15.17 10.89 -21.11
N VAL A 39 -13.90 10.61 -21.40
CA VAL A 39 -13.36 9.25 -21.43
C VAL A 39 -12.81 8.94 -20.04
N MET A 40 -13.49 8.06 -19.31
CA MET A 40 -13.03 7.56 -18.02
C MET A 40 -12.28 6.24 -18.19
N ALA A 41 -11.27 6.01 -17.34
CA ALA A 41 -10.64 4.70 -17.25
C ALA A 41 -11.64 3.67 -16.74
N GLU A 42 -11.81 2.57 -17.47
CA GLU A 42 -12.65 1.44 -17.06
C GLU A 42 -11.88 0.45 -16.20
N SER A 43 -10.55 0.44 -16.30
CA SER A 43 -9.66 -0.42 -15.53
C SER A 43 -8.40 0.30 -15.05
N ASP A 44 -7.73 -0.26 -14.05
CA ASP A 44 -6.46 0.27 -13.53
C ASP A 44 -5.33 0.27 -14.57
N ASN A 45 -5.44 -0.51 -15.66
CA ASN A 45 -4.47 -0.53 -16.75
C ASN A 45 -4.52 0.74 -17.61
N ASP A 46 -5.64 1.46 -17.59
CA ASP A 46 -5.83 2.70 -18.34
C ASP A 46 -5.29 3.92 -17.57
N LEU A 47 -4.73 3.70 -16.37
CA LEU A 47 -4.13 4.74 -15.54
C LEU A 47 -2.67 4.99 -15.94
N GLU A 48 -2.31 6.27 -16.05
CA GLU A 48 -0.95 6.67 -16.37
C GLU A 48 -0.14 7.01 -15.11
N LEU A 49 1.17 6.82 -15.18
CA LEU A 49 2.09 7.19 -14.10
C LEU A 49 2.16 8.72 -13.97
N LYS A 50 1.64 9.24 -12.87
CA LYS A 50 1.62 10.68 -12.58
C LYS A 50 2.84 11.15 -11.80
N GLN A 51 3.29 10.34 -10.84
CA GLN A 51 4.35 10.71 -9.93
C GLN A 51 5.06 9.48 -9.37
N VAL A 52 6.38 9.58 -9.20
CA VAL A 52 7.15 8.64 -8.39
C VAL A 52 7.69 9.39 -7.18
N VAL A 53 7.48 8.84 -5.99
CA VAL A 53 8.03 9.40 -4.75
C VAL A 53 9.07 8.43 -4.20
N HIS A 54 10.29 8.91 -4.02
CA HIS A 54 11.38 8.16 -3.41
C HIS A 54 11.58 8.63 -1.97
N MET A 55 11.52 7.72 -1.02
CA MET A 55 11.70 8.01 0.41
C MET A 55 12.69 7.02 1.04
N PRO A 56 13.56 7.48 1.95
CA PRO A 56 14.32 6.56 2.80
C PRO A 56 13.38 5.68 3.63
N ALA A 57 13.85 4.50 4.02
CA ALA A 57 13.09 3.54 4.82
C ALA A 57 12.48 4.15 6.08
N SER A 58 13.22 5.02 6.79
CA SER A 58 12.72 5.71 7.97
C SER A 58 11.50 6.59 7.68
N GLY A 59 11.52 7.34 6.57
CA GLY A 59 10.40 8.19 6.16
C GLY A 59 9.18 7.37 5.72
N PHE A 60 9.40 6.30 4.97
CA PHE A 60 8.32 5.40 4.58
C PHE A 60 7.65 4.73 5.78
N MET A 61 8.45 4.20 6.72
CA MET A 61 7.92 3.57 7.93
C MET A 61 7.13 4.56 8.80
N TYR A 62 7.55 5.82 8.86
CA TYR A 62 6.79 6.87 9.54
C TYR A 62 5.45 7.14 8.85
N MET A 63 5.42 7.18 7.51
CA MET A 63 4.16 7.31 6.76
C MET A 63 3.20 6.16 7.07
N VAL A 64 3.69 4.92 7.05
CA VAL A 64 2.88 3.73 7.37
C VAL A 64 2.35 3.79 8.81
N SER A 65 3.15 4.22 9.79
CA SER A 65 2.69 4.32 11.17
C SER A 65 1.63 5.41 11.36
N MET A 66 1.74 6.54 10.65
CA MET A 66 0.68 7.56 10.66
C MET A 66 -0.64 7.03 10.10
N ILE A 67 -0.59 6.31 8.96
CA ILE A 67 -1.78 5.70 8.37
C ILE A 67 -2.38 4.66 9.32
N LYS A 68 -1.54 3.82 9.94
CA LYS A 68 -2.01 2.82 10.91
C LYS A 68 -2.73 3.47 12.09
N ASN A 69 -2.12 4.48 12.70
CA ASN A 69 -2.73 5.21 13.82
C ASN A 69 -4.05 5.89 13.42
N MET A 70 -4.16 6.36 12.19
CA MET A 70 -5.40 6.91 11.64
C MET A 70 -6.49 5.84 11.52
N LEU A 71 -6.16 4.66 10.97
CA LEU A 71 -7.10 3.54 10.84
C LEU A 71 -7.56 2.98 12.20
N GLU A 72 -6.73 3.11 13.25
CA GLU A 72 -7.06 2.69 14.61
C GLU A 72 -7.92 3.73 15.38
N ASP A 73 -8.13 4.95 14.85
CA ASP A 73 -8.98 5.96 15.49
C ASP A 73 -10.48 5.58 15.34
N PRO A 74 -11.23 5.41 16.44
CA PRO A 74 -12.66 5.04 16.40
C PRO A 74 -13.53 6.04 15.62
N ARG A 75 -13.12 7.31 15.54
CA ARG A 75 -13.84 8.33 14.77
C ARG A 75 -13.68 8.09 13.27
N MET A 76 -12.52 7.58 12.85
CA MET A 76 -12.27 7.27 11.45
C MET A 76 -12.99 6.00 11.03
N GLU A 77 -13.03 4.99 11.90
CA GLU A 77 -13.84 3.79 11.68
C GLU A 77 -15.32 4.13 11.44
N ALA A 78 -15.88 5.09 12.19
CA ALA A 78 -17.24 5.57 11.97
C ALA A 78 -17.42 6.23 10.59
N GLU A 79 -16.44 6.99 10.10
CA GLU A 79 -16.47 7.55 8.74
C GLU A 79 -16.35 6.47 7.66
N PHE A 80 -15.48 5.47 7.86
CA PHE A 80 -15.39 4.31 6.96
C PHE A 80 -16.73 3.58 6.86
N ASN A 81 -17.40 3.34 7.99
CA ASN A 81 -18.71 2.69 8.02
C ASN A 81 -19.77 3.49 7.27
N LYS A 82 -19.73 4.83 7.32
CA LYS A 82 -20.62 5.68 6.51
C LYS A 82 -20.34 5.53 5.02
N LEU A 83 -19.06 5.51 4.62
CA LEU A 83 -18.67 5.34 3.22
C LEU A 83 -19.04 3.96 2.68
N VAL A 84 -18.91 2.92 3.50
CA VAL A 84 -19.38 1.56 3.19
C VAL A 84 -20.89 1.53 3.06
N ALA A 85 -21.63 2.09 4.02
CA ALA A 85 -23.09 2.14 3.98
C ALA A 85 -23.63 2.91 2.77
N ALA A 86 -22.91 3.92 2.31
CA ALA A 86 -23.23 4.67 1.09
C ALA A 86 -22.78 3.96 -0.21
N GLY A 87 -22.11 2.82 -0.12
CA GLY A 87 -21.63 2.05 -1.27
C GLY A 87 -20.40 2.63 -1.97
N PHE A 88 -19.71 3.60 -1.36
CA PHE A 88 -18.50 4.19 -1.92
C PHE A 88 -17.25 3.36 -1.66
N LEU A 89 -17.27 2.53 -0.62
CA LEU A 89 -16.21 1.57 -0.31
C LEU A 89 -16.79 0.16 -0.22
N PRO A 90 -16.03 -0.87 -0.63
CA PRO A 90 -16.44 -2.25 -0.41
C PRO A 90 -16.60 -2.49 1.10
N ALA A 91 -17.68 -3.18 1.50
CA ALA A 91 -17.85 -3.65 2.86
C ALA A 91 -16.69 -4.61 3.17
N GLY A 92 -15.73 -4.16 3.97
CA GLY A 92 -14.47 -4.85 4.15
C GLY A 92 -14.67 -6.28 4.69
N ASP A 93 -14.16 -7.27 3.96
CA ASP A 93 -13.77 -8.54 4.54
C ASP A 93 -12.51 -8.29 5.38
N SER A 94 -12.67 -8.02 6.67
CA SER A 94 -11.59 -7.85 7.64
C SER A 94 -10.69 -9.09 7.82
N THR A 95 -10.86 -10.14 7.00
CA THR A 95 -10.14 -11.42 7.05
C THR A 95 -8.96 -11.51 6.08
N ALA A 96 -8.77 -10.56 5.17
CA ALA A 96 -7.65 -10.62 4.22
C ALA A 96 -6.27 -10.21 4.81
N ASN A 97 -6.24 -9.53 5.96
CA ASN A 97 -5.00 -8.98 6.56
C ASN A 97 -4.32 -9.91 7.59
N SER A 98 -4.65 -11.21 7.65
CA SER A 98 -4.03 -12.14 8.62
C SER A 98 -3.47 -13.43 8.02
N ALA A 99 -3.34 -13.54 6.69
CA ALA A 99 -2.86 -14.77 6.04
C ALA A 99 -1.36 -14.80 5.72
N GLU A 100 -0.62 -13.67 5.78
CA GLU A 100 0.81 -13.66 5.43
C GLU A 100 1.80 -13.68 6.61
N ASP A 101 1.34 -13.49 7.85
CA ASP A 101 2.23 -13.53 9.03
C ASP A 101 2.51 -14.94 9.59
N ALA A 102 1.89 -16.00 9.03
CA ALA A 102 2.06 -17.37 9.53
C ALA A 102 3.13 -18.21 8.78
N ALA A 103 3.71 -17.71 7.69
CA ALA A 103 4.61 -18.52 6.85
C ALA A 103 6.12 -18.32 7.14
N ALA A 104 6.51 -17.39 8.02
CA ALA A 104 7.91 -17.04 8.26
C ALA A 104 8.54 -17.66 9.53
N GLU A 105 7.76 -18.20 10.47
CA GLU A 105 8.31 -18.73 11.74
C GLU A 105 8.60 -20.24 11.75
N GLU A 106 8.24 -21.01 10.72
CA GLU A 106 8.45 -22.47 10.68
C GLU A 106 9.65 -22.91 9.82
N LYS A 107 10.78 -22.19 9.83
CA LYS A 107 12.03 -22.66 9.16
C LYS A 107 13.34 -22.52 9.95
N THR A 108 13.31 -22.21 11.24
CA THR A 108 14.53 -22.07 12.07
C THR A 108 14.62 -23.00 13.28
N ALA A 109 13.78 -24.03 13.38
CA ALA A 109 13.79 -24.95 14.52
C ALA A 109 13.73 -26.44 14.16
N ALA A 110 14.45 -26.91 13.12
CA ALA A 110 14.62 -28.35 12.90
C ALA A 110 15.90 -28.73 12.15
N LYS A 111 17.04 -28.76 12.86
CA LYS A 111 18.14 -29.67 12.51
C LYS A 111 18.89 -30.14 13.76
N LYS A 112 18.20 -30.95 14.58
CA LYS A 112 18.86 -31.86 15.53
C LYS A 112 19.53 -33.00 14.74
N ARG A 113 20.73 -33.35 15.20
CA ARG A 113 21.66 -34.41 14.77
C ARG A 113 20.99 -35.73 14.33
N PRO A 114 21.64 -36.45 13.40
CA PRO A 114 21.86 -37.89 13.55
C PRO A 114 23.36 -38.20 13.33
N ALA A 115 23.94 -39.35 13.62
CA ALA A 115 23.66 -40.52 14.43
C ALA A 115 25.00 -41.29 14.51
N GLN A 116 25.11 -42.22 15.46
CA GLN A 116 26.22 -43.16 15.65
C GLN A 116 26.66 -43.87 14.35
N VAL A 117 27.96 -44.12 14.21
CA VAL A 117 28.48 -45.22 13.38
C VAL A 117 29.32 -46.13 14.27
N LYS A 118 28.81 -47.33 14.53
CA LYS A 118 29.56 -48.49 15.00
C LYS A 118 29.97 -49.30 13.76
N LYS A 119 31.27 -49.43 13.51
CA LYS A 119 32.02 -50.70 13.36
C LYS A 119 33.45 -50.38 12.92
#